data_AF-A0A3M0Z7B8-F1
#
_entry.id   AF-A0A3M0Z7B8-F1
#
_cell.length_a   1.000
_cell.length_b   1.000
_cell.length_c   1.000
_cell.angle_alpha   90.00
_cell.angle_beta   90.00
_cell.angle_gamma   90.00
#
_symmetry.space_group_name_H-M   'P 1'
#
loop_
_entity.id
_entity.type
_entity.pdbx_description
1 polymer ?
#
loop_
_entity_poly.entity_id
_entity_poly.type
_entity_poly.pdbx_seq_one_letter_code
_entity_poly.pdbx_strand_id
1 'polypeptide(L)'
;MSRPTLTTRERFQRIFEHREADRIPIVDSPWRSTLARWQREGLPEGMDYRDYFDLDHASAIWVDNSPRLPVRVLERTDEYEIRTTSWGTTEKHWLTRGGVPE
;
A
#
# COMPACT_ATOMS: atom_id res chain seq x y z
N MET A 1 23.92 -18.36 -19.65
CA MET A 1 23.33 -17.21 -20.34
C MET A 1 22.47 -16.46 -19.34
N SER A 2 22.66 -15.14 -19.17
CA SER A 2 21.77 -14.34 -18.32
C SER A 2 20.36 -14.37 -18.90
N ARG A 3 19.34 -14.60 -18.07
CA ARG A 3 17.94 -14.53 -18.52
C ARG A 3 17.61 -13.07 -18.89
N PRO A 4 16.81 -12.82 -19.94
CA PRO A 4 16.38 -11.47 -20.28
C PRO A 4 15.54 -10.88 -19.14
N THR A 5 15.79 -9.61 -18.81
CA THR A 5 14.99 -8.85 -17.83
C THR A 5 13.57 -8.69 -18.35
N LEU A 6 12.60 -9.08 -17.54
CA LEU A 6 11.18 -8.97 -17.84
C LEU A 6 10.59 -7.68 -17.30
N THR A 7 9.60 -7.15 -17.99
CA THR A 7 8.70 -6.14 -17.44
C THR A 7 7.84 -6.72 -16.31
N THR A 8 7.29 -5.87 -15.45
CA THR A 8 6.32 -6.29 -14.42
C THR A 8 5.18 -7.11 -15.03
N ARG A 9 4.59 -6.65 -16.14
CA ARG A 9 3.50 -7.38 -16.82
C ARG A 9 3.92 -8.79 -17.21
N GLU A 10 5.05 -8.95 -17.89
CA GLU A 10 5.54 -10.25 -18.35
C GLU A 10 5.84 -11.17 -17.17
N ARG A 11 6.42 -10.63 -16.10
CA ARG A 11 6.71 -11.38 -14.87
C ARG A 11 5.42 -11.92 -14.25
N PHE A 12 4.43 -11.05 -14.02
CA PHE A 12 3.12 -11.46 -13.50
C PHE A 12 2.45 -12.50 -14.40
N GLN A 13 2.45 -12.28 -15.71
CA GLN A 13 1.85 -13.21 -16.67
C GLN A 13 2.49 -14.61 -16.56
N ARG A 14 3.81 -14.70 -16.48
CA ARG A 14 4.49 -16.00 -16.33
C ARG A 14 4.15 -16.70 -15.03
N ILE A 15 4.03 -15.97 -13.92
CA ILE A 15 3.62 -16.56 -12.64
C ILE A 15 2.21 -17.16 -12.76
N PHE A 16 1.25 -16.46 -13.36
CA PHE A 16 -0.10 -17.01 -13.57
C PHE A 16 -0.13 -18.19 -14.54
N GLU A 17 0.77 -18.22 -15.53
CA GLU A 17 0.94 -19.34 -16.46
C GLU A 17 1.78 -20.49 -15.88
N HIS A 18 2.24 -20.39 -14.62
CA HIS A 18 3.14 -21.35 -13.98
C HIS A 18 4.44 -21.59 -14.77
N ARG A 19 5.02 -20.52 -15.31
CA ARG A 19 6.28 -20.52 -16.08
C ARG A 19 7.38 -19.80 -15.31
N GLU A 20 8.63 -20.14 -15.61
CA GLU A 20 9.79 -19.48 -15.01
C GLU A 20 9.93 -18.01 -15.48
N ALA A 21 10.11 -17.11 -14.51
CA ALA A 21 10.44 -15.71 -14.73
C ALA A 21 11.93 -15.42 -14.49
N ASP A 22 12.33 -14.17 -14.66
CA ASP A 22 13.65 -13.65 -14.29
C ASP A 22 13.82 -13.51 -12.77
N ARG A 23 12.73 -13.16 -12.06
CA ARG A 23 12.58 -13.22 -10.59
C ARG A 23 11.10 -13.35 -10.19
N ILE A 24 10.83 -13.56 -8.91
CA ILE A 24 9.46 -13.50 -8.36
C ILE A 24 9.00 -12.02 -8.36
N PRO A 25 7.76 -11.69 -8.78
CA PRO A 25 7.23 -10.35 -8.62
C PRO A 25 7.16 -9.95 -7.15
N ILE A 26 7.61 -8.74 -6.81
CA ILE A 26 7.57 -8.22 -5.44
C ILE A 26 6.74 -6.95 -5.41
N VAL A 27 5.64 -6.97 -4.65
CA VAL A 27 4.75 -5.83 -4.44
C VAL A 27 4.55 -5.60 -2.95
N ASP A 28 4.36 -4.34 -2.57
CA ASP A 28 4.06 -3.95 -1.20
C ASP A 28 3.17 -2.70 -1.19
N SER A 29 2.43 -2.50 -0.10
CA SER A 29 1.56 -1.36 0.19
C SER A 29 1.91 -0.79 1.56
N PRO A 30 2.99 0.02 1.67
CA PRO A 30 3.50 0.48 2.95
C PRO A 30 2.58 1.52 3.61
N TRP A 31 2.55 1.53 4.94
CA TRP A 31 1.92 2.60 5.72
C TRP A 31 2.62 3.94 5.46
N ARG A 32 1.87 5.05 5.58
CA ARG A 32 2.44 6.41 5.51
C ARG A 32 3.59 6.62 6.49
N SER A 33 3.49 6.04 7.69
CA SER A 33 4.56 6.09 8.70
C SER A 33 5.83 5.37 8.24
N THR A 34 5.70 4.27 7.49
CA THR A 34 6.83 3.53 6.91
C THR A 34 7.52 4.37 5.85
N LEU A 35 6.76 5.02 4.96
CA LEU A 35 7.32 5.94 3.95
C LEU A 35 8.07 7.10 4.61
N ALA A 36 7.48 7.73 5.64
CA ALA A 36 8.14 8.81 6.37
C ALA A 36 9.42 8.35 7.09
N ARG A 37 9.46 7.10 7.57
CA ARG A 37 10.68 6.50 8.13
C ARG A 37 11.74 6.29 7.05
N TRP A 38 11.39 5.65 5.93
CA TRP A 38 12.33 5.42 4.84
C TRP A 38 12.93 6.72 4.29
N GLN A 39 12.16 7.81 4.24
CA GLN A 39 12.69 9.12 3.85
C GLN A 39 13.78 9.63 4.79
N ARG A 40 13.63 9.43 6.10
CA ARG A 40 14.69 9.72 7.08
C ARG A 40 15.88 8.77 6.98
N GLU A 41 15.68 7.58 6.45
CA GLU A 41 16.70 6.53 6.29
C GLU A 41 17.43 6.57 4.94
N GLY A 42 17.02 7.43 4.01
CA GLY A 42 17.72 7.66 2.74
C GLY A 42 16.89 7.54 1.47
N LEU A 43 15.59 7.24 1.56
CA LEU A 43 14.68 7.35 0.41
C LEU A 43 14.53 8.84 0.03
N PRO A 44 14.90 9.27 -1.19
CA PRO A 44 14.80 10.67 -1.58
C PRO A 44 13.35 11.18 -1.55
N GLU A 45 13.18 12.45 -1.16
CA GLU A 45 11.88 13.09 -1.18
C GLU A 45 11.30 13.11 -2.61
N GLY A 46 10.04 12.69 -2.76
CA GLY A 46 9.37 12.58 -4.06
C GLY A 46 9.75 11.36 -4.90
N MET A 47 10.74 10.55 -4.49
CA MET A 47 11.05 9.29 -5.18
C MET A 47 10.01 8.22 -4.85
N ASP A 48 9.58 7.47 -5.86
CA ASP A 48 8.74 6.30 -5.66
C ASP A 48 9.55 5.20 -4.95
N TYR A 49 9.02 4.69 -3.83
CA TYR A 49 9.67 3.60 -3.10
C TYR A 49 9.84 2.34 -3.96
N ARG A 50 8.95 2.13 -4.95
CA ARG A 50 9.02 1.01 -5.89
C ARG A 50 10.25 1.12 -6.77
N ASP A 51 10.60 2.33 -7.20
CA ASP A 51 11.81 2.57 -7.98
C ASP A 51 13.06 2.42 -7.11
N TYR A 52 13.03 2.94 -5.88
CA TYR A 52 14.17 2.90 -4.96
C TYR A 52 14.55 1.47 -4.54
N PHE A 53 13.55 0.60 -4.32
CA PHE A 53 13.76 -0.79 -3.89
C PHE A 53 13.67 -1.83 -5.02
N ASP A 54 13.56 -1.40 -6.28
CA ASP A 54 13.33 -2.26 -7.46
C ASP A 54 12.13 -3.22 -7.26
N LEU A 55 10.99 -2.66 -6.85
CA LEU A 55 9.72 -3.40 -6.72
C LEU A 55 8.92 -3.33 -8.02
N ASP A 56 8.03 -4.29 -8.19
CA ASP A 56 7.12 -4.31 -9.32
C ASP A 56 6.06 -3.21 -9.20
N HIS A 57 5.88 -2.47 -10.31
CA HIS A 57 4.86 -1.45 -10.41
C HIS A 57 3.49 -2.08 -10.67
N ALA A 58 2.86 -2.52 -9.58
CA ALA A 58 1.47 -2.95 -9.57
C ALA A 58 0.57 -1.86 -8.97
N SER A 59 -0.65 -1.75 -9.49
CA SER A 59 -1.70 -0.89 -8.95
C SER A 59 -2.99 -1.66 -8.87
N ALA A 60 -3.75 -1.45 -7.81
CA ALA A 60 -5.07 -2.05 -7.66
C ALA A 60 -6.15 -1.06 -8.09
N ILE A 61 -7.16 -1.56 -8.80
CA ILE A 61 -8.36 -0.82 -9.14
C ILE A 61 -9.47 -1.32 -8.23
N TRP A 62 -10.06 -0.41 -7.48
CA TRP A 62 -11.13 -0.72 -6.54
C TRP A 62 -12.42 -0.02 -6.96
N VAL A 63 -13.54 -0.64 -6.65
CA VAL A 63 -14.87 -0.02 -6.71
C VAL A 63 -15.39 0.17 -5.30
N ASP A 64 -16.10 1.28 -5.05
CA ASP A 64 -16.81 1.46 -3.78
C ASP A 64 -18.01 0.52 -3.75
N ASN A 65 -17.85 -0.59 -3.02
CA ASN A 65 -18.88 -1.58 -2.74
C ASN A 65 -19.44 -1.45 -1.32
N SER A 66 -19.16 -0.35 -0.61
CA SER A 66 -19.67 -0.16 0.74
C SER A 66 -21.18 0.11 0.75
N PRO A 67 -21.88 -0.12 1.89
CA PRO A 67 -23.26 0.30 2.08
C PRO A 67 -23.46 1.83 2.06
N ARG A 68 -22.38 2.62 1.98
CA ARG A 68 -22.38 4.09 1.97
C ARG A 68 -23.12 4.71 3.16
N LEU A 69 -23.00 4.09 4.34
CA LEU A 69 -23.55 4.68 5.56
C LEU A 69 -22.86 6.02 5.89
N PRO A 70 -23.56 6.96 6.55
CA PRO A 70 -22.96 8.24 6.92
C PRO A 70 -21.72 8.08 7.81
N VAL A 71 -20.60 8.64 7.34
CA VAL A 71 -19.35 8.75 8.10
C VAL A 71 -19.42 9.97 9.01
N ARG A 72 -19.07 9.79 10.29
CA ARG A 72 -19.07 10.85 11.30
C ARG A 72 -17.82 10.74 12.16
N VAL A 73 -17.16 11.87 12.40
CA VAL A 73 -16.11 11.95 13.42
C VAL A 73 -16.77 12.10 14.79
N LEU A 74 -16.48 11.17 15.69
CA LEU A 74 -16.99 11.17 17.06
C LEU A 74 -16.03 11.89 18.01
N GLU A 75 -14.73 11.72 17.79
CA GLU A 75 -13.66 12.33 18.56
C GLU A 75 -12.45 12.57 17.68
N ARG A 76 -11.74 13.68 17.90
CA ARG A 76 -10.47 13.97 17.23
C ARG A 76 -9.50 14.63 18.19
N THR A 77 -8.30 14.10 18.23
CA THR A 77 -7.14 14.65 18.95
C THR A 77 -5.98 14.85 17.98
N ASP A 78 -4.84 15.31 18.48
CA ASP A 78 -3.60 15.39 17.69
C ASP A 78 -3.01 14.01 17.38
N GLU A 79 -3.39 12.97 18.14
CA GLU A 79 -2.85 11.62 18.02
C GLU A 79 -3.77 10.66 17.26
N TYR A 80 -5.09 10.80 17.38
CA TYR A 80 -6.05 9.88 16.81
C TYR A 80 -7.40 10.52 16.46
N GLU A 81 -8.16 9.82 15.64
CA GLU A 81 -9.55 10.14 15.29
C GLU A 81 -10.42 8.90 15.52
N ILE A 82 -11.54 9.05 16.23
CA ILE A 82 -12.58 8.02 16.32
C ILE A 82 -13.69 8.41 15.36
N ARG A 83 -14.05 7.52 14.43
CA ARG A 83 -15.09 7.79 13.43
C ARG A 83 -15.94 6.57 13.10
N THR A 84 -17.16 6.80 12.64
CA THR A 84 -17.94 5.77 11.94
C THR A 84 -17.44 5.62 10.50
N THR A 85 -17.46 4.39 9.97
CA THR A 85 -17.10 4.11 8.57
C THR A 85 -18.33 3.95 7.69
N SER A 86 -18.14 3.94 6.37
CA SER A 86 -19.23 3.65 5.42
C SER A 86 -19.76 2.21 5.52
N TRP A 87 -19.07 1.34 6.28
CA TRP A 87 -19.44 -0.04 6.59
C TRP A 87 -20.21 -0.17 7.92
N GLY A 88 -20.40 0.93 8.66
CA GLY A 88 -21.15 0.94 9.91
C GLY A 88 -20.35 0.53 11.14
N THR A 89 -19.03 0.36 11.01
CA THR A 89 -18.11 0.17 12.14
C THR A 89 -17.76 1.52 12.77
N THR A 90 -17.39 1.51 14.05
CA THR A 90 -16.73 2.64 14.71
C THR A 90 -15.29 2.24 14.94
N GLU A 91 -14.35 3.05 14.46
CA GLU A 91 -12.92 2.72 14.47
C GLU A 91 -12.10 3.91 14.97
N LYS A 92 -11.03 3.61 15.71
CA LYS A 92 -9.97 4.53 16.10
C LYS A 92 -8.83 4.43 15.10
N HIS A 93 -8.57 5.56 14.43
CA HIS A 93 -7.50 5.71 13.47
C HIS A 93 -6.36 6.56 14.05
N TRP A 94 -5.16 6.00 14.11
CA TRP A 94 -3.97 6.72 14.56
C TRP A 94 -3.46 7.68 13.48
N LEU A 95 -3.21 8.95 13.83
CA LEU A 95 -2.75 9.99 12.92
C LEU A 95 -1.21 10.06 12.85
N THR A 96 -0.54 9.77 13.98
CA THR A 96 0.90 9.98 14.16
C THR A 96 1.73 8.70 14.08
N ARG A 97 1.09 7.53 14.16
CA ARG A 97 1.75 6.22 14.09
C ARG A 97 1.00 5.27 13.15
N GLY A 98 1.74 4.37 12.51
CA GLY A 98 1.15 3.29 11.73
C GLY A 98 0.67 2.18 12.65
N GLY A 99 -0.51 1.62 12.35
CA GLY A 99 -1.11 0.53 13.10
C GLY A 99 -2.44 0.11 12.48
N VAL A 100 -2.88 -1.10 12.81
CA VAL A 100 -4.23 -1.57 12.47
C VAL A 100 -5.24 -0.68 13.22
N PRO A 101 -6.31 -0.19 12.59
CA PRO A 101 -7.39 0.51 13.29
C PRO A 101 -7.99 -0.36 14.41
N GLU A 102 -8.34 0.26 15.53
CA GLU A 102 -8.90 -0.39 16.74
C GLU A 102 -10.37 -0.04 16.97
#